data_AF-A0A8S0UYH5-F1
#
_entry.id   AF-A0A8S0UYH5-F1
#
_cell.length_a   1.000
_cell.length_b   1.000
_cell.length_c   1.000
_cell.angle_alpha   90.00
_cell.angle_beta   90.00
_cell.angle_gamma   90.00
#
_symmetry.space_group_name_H-M   'P 1'
#
loop_
_entity.id
_entity.type
_entity.pdbx_description
1 polymer ?
#
loop_
_entity_poly.entity_id
_entity_poly.type
_entity_poly.pdbx_seq_one_letter_code
_entity_poly.pdbx_strand_id
1 'polypeptide(L)'
;MAMEELGPLRVNSDGKTQIRNEYSWNQRKSYAGHYVPQLAYTIPTMNKKPNETFKSQRHCHDNTSIKGIYDYLWTHALNSDETNAAINQYCDYTTGNFSDLCYKYQGKGGQEAGNLDIYNIYAPICDTSTPKLIHGSAKEFDPCSSEYVYSYLNLAEVQKAIHAINTSWSPCSGIGWTDTPGPTTILPIIRKLIASGINLWVYSGDIDGQVPITSSRYSINTLKLPVETAWYPWYTNQEACCGHKKETFHFMIARDNGMLEDMWFDTKD
;
A
#
# COMPACT_ATOMS: atom_id res chain seq x y z
N MET A 1 -6.58 -1.28 -31.22
CA MET A 1 -6.69 -2.47 -30.36
C MET A 1 -6.24 -2.03 -28.97
N ALA A 2 -7.17 -1.89 -28.03
CA ALA A 2 -6.83 -1.63 -26.64
C ALA A 2 -6.26 -2.93 -26.07
N MET A 3 -5.07 -2.89 -25.48
CA MET A 3 -4.56 -4.03 -24.72
C MET A 3 -5.34 -4.09 -23.42
N GLU A 4 -6.14 -5.12 -23.28
CA GLU A 4 -6.81 -5.50 -22.04
C GLU A 4 -5.75 -6.09 -21.11
N GLU A 5 -5.49 -5.43 -19.98
CA GLU A 5 -4.52 -5.90 -19.00
C GLU A 5 -5.21 -6.76 -17.94
N LEU A 6 -4.68 -7.96 -17.72
CA LEU A 6 -5.34 -9.02 -16.95
C LEU A 6 -4.96 -9.03 -15.45
N GLY A 7 -4.37 -7.94 -14.94
CA GLY A 7 -4.02 -7.79 -13.53
C GLY A 7 -3.00 -8.78 -12.97
N PRO A 8 -2.57 -8.62 -11.71
CA PRO A 8 -1.53 -9.46 -11.10
C PRO A 8 -2.01 -10.82 -10.63
N LEU A 9 -3.32 -11.05 -10.62
CA LEU A 9 -3.95 -12.30 -10.24
C LEU A 9 -5.08 -12.61 -11.22
N ARG A 10 -5.09 -13.82 -11.78
CA ARG A 10 -6.21 -14.33 -12.57
C ARG A 10 -7.10 -15.19 -11.70
N VAL A 11 -8.39 -14.89 -11.67
CA VAL A 11 -9.38 -15.79 -11.06
C VAL A 11 -9.53 -17.01 -11.96
N ASN A 12 -9.35 -18.19 -11.38
CA ASN A 12 -9.55 -19.45 -12.09
C ASN A 12 -11.03 -19.63 -12.42
N SER A 13 -11.33 -20.51 -13.37
CA SER A 13 -12.69 -20.83 -13.81
C SER A 13 -13.61 -21.36 -12.71
N ASP A 14 -13.07 -21.70 -11.53
CA ASP A 14 -13.82 -22.11 -10.35
C ASP A 14 -14.40 -20.95 -9.53
N GLY A 15 -14.03 -19.70 -9.85
CA GLY A 15 -14.46 -18.49 -9.15
C GLY A 15 -13.96 -18.37 -7.71
N LYS A 16 -13.03 -19.22 -7.28
CA LYS A 16 -12.60 -19.37 -5.88
C LYS A 16 -11.10 -19.33 -5.70
N THR A 17 -10.33 -19.72 -6.70
CA THR A 17 -8.86 -19.74 -6.65
C THR A 17 -8.28 -18.73 -7.63
N GLN A 18 -7.08 -18.22 -7.34
CA GLN A 18 -6.39 -17.26 -8.20
C GLN A 18 -4.95 -17.69 -8.49
N ILE A 19 -4.45 -17.36 -9.68
CA ILE A 19 -3.05 -17.58 -10.09
C ILE A 19 -2.34 -16.24 -10.35
N ARG A 20 -1.07 -16.14 -9.95
CA ARG A 20 -0.27 -14.93 -10.15
C ARG A 20 0.02 -14.74 -11.64
N ASN A 21 -0.24 -13.54 -12.14
CA ASN A 21 0.14 -13.10 -13.48
C ASN A 21 1.47 -12.34 -13.39
N GLU A 22 2.53 -13.00 -13.82
CA GLU A 22 3.90 -12.45 -13.83
C GLU A 22 4.10 -11.31 -14.84
N TYR A 23 3.12 -11.07 -15.72
CA TYR A 23 3.19 -10.07 -16.79
C TYR A 23 2.36 -8.81 -16.50
N SER A 24 1.77 -8.70 -15.31
CA SER A 24 0.99 -7.52 -14.92
C SER A 24 1.88 -6.32 -14.61
N TRP A 25 1.54 -5.17 -15.18
CA TRP A 25 2.34 -3.95 -15.03
C TRP A 25 1.84 -3.00 -13.91
N ASN A 26 0.69 -3.30 -13.27
CA ASN A 26 0.12 -2.50 -12.18
C ASN A 26 0.37 -3.05 -10.75
N GLN A 27 1.33 -3.97 -10.58
CA GLN A 27 1.87 -4.42 -9.28
C GLN A 27 2.67 -3.32 -8.56
N ARG A 28 2.01 -2.26 -8.09
CA ARG A 28 2.71 -1.14 -7.47
C ARG A 28 2.24 -0.90 -6.04
N LYS A 29 3.22 -0.91 -5.13
CA LYS A 29 3.07 -0.83 -3.67
C LYS A 29 3.07 0.60 -3.13
N SER A 30 2.51 0.79 -1.93
CA SER A 30 2.60 2.03 -1.15
C SER A 30 2.02 3.24 -1.89
N TYR A 31 2.80 4.30 -2.07
CA TYR A 31 2.38 5.55 -2.69
C TYR A 31 1.86 5.41 -4.14
N ALA A 32 2.08 4.27 -4.79
CA ALA A 32 1.38 3.95 -6.02
C ALA A 32 -0.15 3.84 -5.87
N GLY A 33 -0.65 3.62 -4.65
CA GLY A 33 -2.00 3.95 -4.20
C GLY A 33 -2.52 5.27 -4.76
N HIS A 34 -1.65 6.29 -4.85
CA HIS A 34 -2.00 7.57 -5.45
C HIS A 34 -1.85 7.58 -6.97
N TYR A 35 -0.74 7.06 -7.49
CA TYR A 35 -0.42 7.16 -8.91
C TYR A 35 -1.35 6.34 -9.81
N VAL A 36 -1.68 5.10 -9.44
CA VAL A 36 -2.42 4.20 -10.34
C VAL A 36 -3.85 4.70 -10.59
N PRO A 37 -4.67 5.10 -9.60
CA PRO A 37 -6.02 5.61 -9.84
C PRO A 37 -5.99 6.96 -10.56
N GLN A 38 -5.03 7.82 -10.23
CA GLN A 38 -4.86 9.10 -10.92
C GLN A 38 -4.56 8.87 -12.40
N LEU A 39 -3.62 7.98 -12.72
CA LEU A 39 -3.28 7.61 -14.09
C LEU A 39 -4.47 6.95 -14.83
N ALA A 40 -5.16 6.01 -14.17
CA ALA A 40 -6.35 5.35 -14.72
C ALA A 40 -7.48 6.34 -15.02
N TYR A 41 -7.58 7.43 -14.27
CA TYR A 41 -8.52 8.51 -14.55
C TYR A 41 -8.02 9.45 -15.66
N THR A 42 -6.72 9.75 -15.70
CA THR A 42 -6.13 10.67 -16.68
C THR A 42 -6.14 10.10 -18.09
N ILE A 43 -5.80 8.82 -18.29
CA ILE A 43 -5.68 8.22 -19.63
C ILE A 43 -6.99 8.38 -20.45
N PRO A 44 -8.18 8.00 -19.95
CA PRO A 44 -9.43 8.21 -20.69
C PRO A 44 -9.81 9.68 -20.84
N THR A 45 -9.46 10.52 -19.86
CA THR A 45 -9.81 11.94 -19.86
C THR A 45 -9.01 12.71 -20.92
N MET A 46 -7.71 12.44 -21.02
CA MET A 46 -6.82 13.04 -22.03
C MET A 46 -7.21 12.62 -23.46
N ASN A 47 -7.73 11.41 -23.64
CA ASN A 47 -8.27 10.95 -24.92
C ASN A 47 -9.54 11.69 -25.36
N LYS A 48 -10.29 12.30 -24.43
CA LYS A 48 -11.49 13.11 -24.71
C LYS A 48 -11.23 14.61 -24.70
N LYS A 49 -10.21 15.07 -23.95
CA LYS A 49 -9.80 16.47 -23.82
C LYS A 49 -8.28 16.57 -23.64
N PRO A 50 -7.51 16.80 -24.71
CA PRO A 50 -6.04 16.73 -24.66
C PRO A 50 -5.34 17.86 -23.88
N ASN A 51 -6.07 18.85 -23.33
CA ASN A 51 -5.51 20.04 -22.68
C ASN A 51 -5.77 20.10 -21.15
N GLU A 52 -6.26 19.05 -20.50
CA GLU A 52 -6.43 19.04 -19.03
C GLU A 52 -5.14 18.61 -18.31
N THR A 53 -4.49 19.54 -17.61
CA THR A 53 -3.32 19.23 -16.77
C THR A 53 -3.76 18.58 -15.46
N PHE A 54 -3.39 17.31 -15.23
CA PHE A 54 -3.68 16.60 -13.99
C PHE A 54 -2.50 16.70 -13.02
N LYS A 55 -2.75 17.06 -11.75
CA LYS A 55 -1.73 17.22 -10.71
C LYS A 55 -1.88 16.10 -9.66
N SER A 56 -0.90 15.19 -9.58
CA SER A 56 -0.80 14.15 -8.54
C SER A 56 -0.25 14.72 -7.23
N GLN A 57 -0.55 14.11 -6.07
CA GLN A 57 -0.24 14.73 -4.77
C GLN A 57 -0.19 13.81 -3.53
N ARG A 58 0.22 14.42 -2.40
CA ARG A 58 1.46 14.24 -1.62
C ARG A 58 1.27 13.56 -0.25
N HIS A 59 0.04 13.37 0.19
CA HIS A 59 -0.21 12.79 1.50
C HIS A 59 -0.40 11.29 1.36
N CYS A 60 0.58 10.49 1.80
CA CYS A 60 0.47 9.03 1.82
C CYS A 60 -0.64 8.54 2.76
N HIS A 61 -1.08 9.39 3.71
CA HIS A 61 -2.05 9.03 4.73
C HIS A 61 -3.02 10.17 4.93
N ASP A 62 -4.29 9.99 4.60
CA ASP A 62 -5.33 10.93 5.03
C ASP A 62 -5.61 10.78 6.53
N ASN A 63 -6.42 11.67 7.12
CA ASN A 63 -6.72 11.62 8.55
C ASN A 63 -7.25 10.23 9.00
N THR A 64 -8.03 9.58 8.13
CA THR A 64 -8.57 8.24 8.37
C THR A 64 -7.47 7.18 8.35
N SER A 65 -6.50 7.32 7.46
CA SER A 65 -5.31 6.48 7.42
C SER A 65 -4.44 6.67 8.66
N ILE A 66 -4.28 7.91 9.16
CA ILE A 66 -3.53 8.16 10.40
C ILE A 66 -4.22 7.52 11.59
N LYS A 67 -5.56 7.61 11.68
CA LYS A 67 -6.33 6.88 12.69
C LYS A 67 -6.08 5.37 12.61
N GLY A 68 -6.12 4.82 11.39
CA GLY A 68 -5.89 3.41 11.13
C GLY A 68 -4.53 2.93 11.64
N ILE A 69 -3.47 3.71 11.43
CA ILE A 69 -2.12 3.39 11.91
C ILE A 69 -2.10 3.19 13.43
N TYR A 70 -2.59 4.15 14.21
CA TYR A 70 -2.48 4.04 15.67
C TYR A 70 -3.41 2.98 16.27
N ASP A 71 -4.59 2.74 15.68
CA ASP A 71 -5.43 1.61 16.06
C ASP A 71 -4.76 0.26 15.74
N TYR A 72 -4.03 0.19 14.63
CA TYR A 72 -3.28 -1.01 14.26
C TYR A 72 -2.15 -1.28 15.26
N LEU A 73 -1.32 -0.28 15.54
CA LEU A 73 -0.24 -0.42 16.52
C LEU A 73 -0.77 -0.84 17.89
N TRP A 74 -1.88 -0.26 18.35
CA TRP A 74 -2.54 -0.66 19.60
C TRP A 74 -3.04 -2.11 19.57
N THR A 75 -3.78 -2.50 18.52
CA THR A 75 -4.32 -3.87 18.42
C THR A 75 -3.24 -4.95 18.26
N HIS A 76 -2.01 -4.57 17.88
CA HIS A 76 -0.85 -5.46 17.78
C HIS A 76 0.09 -5.36 18.99
N ALA A 77 -0.38 -4.79 20.10
CA ALA A 77 0.36 -4.64 21.35
C ALA A 77 1.66 -3.82 21.24
N LEU A 78 1.76 -2.94 20.22
CA LEU A 78 2.88 -2.02 20.03
C LEU A 78 2.64 -0.69 20.75
N ASN A 79 1.39 -0.35 21.09
CA ASN A 79 1.03 0.85 21.83
C ASN A 79 0.19 0.50 23.06
N SER A 80 0.44 1.21 24.16
CA SER A 80 -0.31 1.06 25.41
C SER A 80 -1.75 1.57 25.31
N ASP A 81 -2.63 1.08 26.19
CA ASP A 81 -4.02 1.54 26.29
C ASP A 81 -4.07 3.05 26.60
N GLU A 82 -3.16 3.56 27.44
CA GLU A 82 -3.08 4.97 27.79
C GLU A 82 -2.68 5.84 26.59
N THR A 83 -1.70 5.39 25.80
CA THR A 83 -1.28 6.10 24.59
C THR A 83 -2.38 6.08 23.55
N ASN A 84 -3.02 4.93 23.31
CA ASN A 84 -4.13 4.83 22.36
C ASN A 84 -5.33 5.70 22.78
N ALA A 85 -5.70 5.69 24.07
CA ALA A 85 -6.76 6.54 24.58
C ALA A 85 -6.45 8.03 24.42
N ALA A 86 -5.22 8.44 24.72
CA ALA A 86 -4.79 9.83 24.57
C ALA A 86 -4.75 10.27 23.09
N ILE A 87 -4.28 9.42 22.18
CA ILE A 87 -4.31 9.67 20.73
C ILE A 87 -5.76 9.90 20.27
N ASN A 88 -6.68 8.99 20.62
CA ASN A 88 -8.09 9.12 20.27
C ASN A 88 -8.77 10.35 20.90
N GLN A 89 -8.28 10.81 22.06
CA GLN A 89 -8.78 12.01 22.72
C GLN A 89 -8.30 13.31 22.06
N TYR A 90 -7.02 13.38 21.68
CA TYR A 90 -6.37 14.64 21.28
C TYR A 90 -6.24 14.83 19.76
N CYS A 91 -6.34 13.75 18.97
CA CYS A 91 -6.24 13.81 17.51
C CYS A 91 -7.63 13.97 16.87
N ASP A 92 -7.90 15.16 16.31
CA ASP A 92 -9.11 15.41 15.53
C ASP A 92 -8.95 14.92 14.09
N TYR A 93 -9.35 13.66 13.86
CA TYR A 93 -9.34 13.06 12.52
C TYR A 93 -10.42 13.61 11.59
N THR A 94 -11.41 14.36 12.10
CA THR A 94 -12.48 14.94 11.28
C THR A 94 -11.96 16.16 10.54
N THR A 95 -11.33 17.09 11.26
CA THR A 95 -10.78 18.32 10.66
C THR A 95 -9.36 18.14 10.15
N GLY A 96 -8.61 17.16 10.69
CA GLY A 96 -7.18 17.00 10.43
C GLY A 96 -6.32 18.05 11.13
N ASN A 97 -6.93 18.87 11.99
CA ASN A 97 -6.21 19.85 12.78
C ASN A 97 -5.69 19.18 14.06
N PHE A 98 -4.52 18.57 13.96
CA PHE A 98 -3.88 17.91 15.09
C PHE A 98 -3.25 18.90 16.06
N SER A 99 -3.61 18.77 17.33
CA SER A 99 -3.04 19.54 18.42
C SER A 99 -1.60 19.11 18.75
N ASP A 100 -0.84 19.96 19.44
CA ASP A 100 0.48 19.58 19.96
C ASP A 100 0.43 18.35 20.87
N LEU A 101 -0.69 18.18 21.60
CA LEU A 101 -0.92 16.97 22.41
C LEU A 101 -1.13 15.74 21.52
N CYS A 102 -1.84 15.84 20.40
CA CYS A 102 -1.93 14.76 19.42
C CYS A 102 -0.54 14.36 18.94
N TYR A 103 0.27 15.30 18.45
CA TYR A 103 1.63 15.00 17.98
C TYR A 103 2.53 14.42 19.07
N LYS A 104 2.40 14.88 20.30
CA LYS A 104 3.11 14.32 21.46
C LYS A 104 2.78 12.84 21.66
N TYR A 105 1.50 12.48 21.67
CA TYR A 105 1.09 11.08 21.90
C TYR A 105 1.31 10.19 20.67
N GLN A 106 1.21 10.74 19.47
CA GLN A 106 1.66 10.08 18.24
C GLN A 106 3.16 9.73 18.32
N GLY A 107 3.99 10.68 18.73
CA GLY A 107 5.42 10.45 18.98
C GLY A 107 5.67 9.41 20.09
N LYS A 108 4.86 9.43 21.16
CA LYS A 108 4.91 8.40 22.21
C LYS A 108 4.56 7.02 21.66
N GLY A 109 3.56 6.92 20.78
CA GLY A 109 3.21 5.67 20.09
C GLY A 109 4.36 5.14 19.23
N GLY A 110 5.08 6.00 18.52
CA GLY A 110 6.30 5.62 17.79
C GLY A 110 7.42 5.13 18.72
N GLN A 111 7.57 5.74 19.90
CA GLN A 111 8.55 5.30 20.90
C GLN A 111 8.19 3.96 21.53
N GLU A 112 6.90 3.73 21.83
CA GLU A 112 6.39 2.48 22.40
C GLU A 112 6.52 1.31 21.43
N ALA A 113 6.31 1.55 20.13
CA ALA A 113 6.52 0.56 19.09
C ALA A 113 7.97 0.06 19.03
N GLY A 114 8.93 0.93 19.39
CA GLY A 114 10.34 0.57 19.47
C GLY A 114 11.01 0.43 18.10
N ASN A 115 12.17 -0.23 18.07
CA ASN A 115 12.90 -0.51 16.84
C ASN A 115 12.29 -1.75 16.18
N LEU A 116 11.55 -1.56 15.10
CA LEU A 116 10.94 -2.63 14.31
C LEU A 116 10.96 -2.29 12.81
N ASP A 117 10.82 -3.32 11.97
CA ASP A 117 10.54 -3.11 10.56
C ASP A 117 9.05 -2.78 10.38
N ILE A 118 8.74 -1.52 10.09
CA ILE A 118 7.35 -1.07 9.98
C ILE A 118 6.62 -1.67 8.77
N TYR A 119 7.35 -2.21 7.79
CA TYR A 119 6.77 -2.88 6.63
C TYR A 119 6.43 -4.35 6.91
N ASN A 120 6.94 -4.91 8.01
CA ASN A 120 6.59 -6.23 8.54
C ASN A 120 6.88 -6.25 10.05
N ILE A 121 5.86 -5.99 10.87
CA ILE A 121 6.03 -5.80 12.33
C ILE A 121 6.54 -7.04 13.08
N TYR A 122 6.53 -8.22 12.44
CA TYR A 122 7.05 -9.47 12.99
C TYR A 122 8.40 -9.89 12.39
N ALA A 123 8.91 -9.15 11.40
CA ALA A 123 10.21 -9.44 10.81
C ALA A 123 11.35 -9.10 11.77
N PRO A 124 12.42 -9.91 11.77
CA PRO A 124 13.66 -9.51 12.42
C PRO A 124 14.26 -8.28 11.73
N ILE A 125 14.90 -7.41 12.49
CA ILE A 125 15.65 -6.29 11.92
C ILE A 125 16.93 -6.82 11.28
N CYS A 126 17.32 -6.24 10.14
CA CYS A 126 18.59 -6.55 9.52
C CYS A 126 19.75 -6.19 10.46
N ASP A 127 20.59 -7.17 10.77
CA ASP A 127 21.89 -6.97 11.41
C ASP A 127 23.00 -7.16 10.39
N THR A 128 23.58 -6.05 9.94
CA THR A 128 24.68 -6.04 8.96
C THR A 128 26.03 -6.41 9.57
N SER A 129 26.12 -6.52 10.91
CA SER A 129 27.37 -6.85 11.61
C SER A 129 27.61 -8.36 11.73
N THR A 130 26.58 -9.19 11.54
CA THR A 130 26.69 -10.65 11.54
C THR A 130 26.73 -11.18 10.11
N PRO A 131 27.88 -11.68 9.62
CA PRO A 131 27.95 -12.26 8.28
C PRO A 131 27.12 -13.56 8.25
N LYS A 132 25.91 -13.50 7.70
CA LYS A 132 25.15 -14.72 7.38
C LYS A 132 25.80 -15.39 6.17
N LEU A 133 26.11 -16.67 6.33
CA LEU A 133 26.44 -17.57 5.22
C LEU A 133 25.31 -17.50 4.19
N ILE A 134 25.66 -17.25 2.92
CA ILE A 134 24.74 -17.26 1.79
C ILE A 134 24.25 -18.70 1.58
N HIS A 135 23.29 -19.13 2.39
CA HIS A 135 22.41 -20.25 2.11
C HIS A 135 21.01 -19.67 1.84
N GLY A 136 20.93 -18.78 0.84
CA GLY A 136 19.68 -18.19 0.40
C GLY A 136 18.78 -19.23 -0.25
N SER A 137 17.94 -19.88 0.54
CA SER A 137 16.73 -20.52 0.03
C SER A 137 15.77 -19.40 -0.38
N ALA A 138 15.22 -19.44 -1.60
CA ALA A 138 14.18 -18.50 -2.05
C ALA A 138 12.89 -18.54 -1.20
N LYS A 139 12.82 -19.44 -0.20
CA LYS A 139 11.67 -19.63 0.70
C LYS A 139 11.83 -18.96 2.07
N GLU A 140 13.02 -18.49 2.44
CA GLU A 140 13.24 -17.81 3.72
C GLU A 140 13.39 -16.30 3.52
N PHE A 141 12.65 -15.53 4.32
CA PHE A 141 12.71 -14.08 4.30
C PHE A 141 14.06 -13.61 4.88
N ASP A 142 14.80 -12.83 4.09
CA ASP A 142 16.02 -12.18 4.52
C ASP A 142 15.77 -10.68 4.77
N PRO A 143 15.83 -10.21 6.04
CA PRO A 143 15.62 -8.81 6.36
C PRO A 143 16.69 -7.88 5.78
N CYS A 144 17.86 -8.41 5.41
CA CYS A 144 18.95 -7.66 4.81
C CYS A 144 18.92 -7.64 3.28
N SER A 145 17.88 -8.20 2.66
CA SER A 145 17.77 -8.31 1.20
C SER A 145 17.89 -6.96 0.46
N SER A 146 17.44 -5.86 1.06
CA SER A 146 17.60 -4.50 0.53
C SER A 146 19.07 -4.09 0.37
N GLU A 147 19.95 -4.50 1.29
CA GLU A 147 21.38 -4.17 1.25
C GLU A 147 22.09 -4.88 0.09
N TYR A 148 21.68 -6.11 -0.23
CA TYR A 148 22.21 -6.84 -1.38
C TYR A 148 21.81 -6.18 -2.69
N VAL A 149 20.54 -5.76 -2.81
CA VAL A 149 20.05 -5.02 -3.99
C VAL A 149 20.79 -3.69 -4.14
N TYR A 150 20.94 -2.95 -3.04
CA TYR A 150 21.69 -1.69 -3.03
C TYR A 150 23.13 -1.88 -3.49
N SER A 151 23.82 -2.88 -2.95
CA SER A 151 25.21 -3.18 -3.31
C SER A 151 25.32 -3.59 -4.79
N TYR A 152 24.42 -4.46 -5.26
CA TYR A 152 24.42 -4.97 -6.64
C TYR A 152 24.14 -3.87 -7.67
N LEU A 153 23.13 -3.03 -7.45
CA LEU A 153 22.76 -1.96 -8.38
C LEU A 153 23.77 -0.81 -8.43
N ASN A 154 24.69 -0.73 -7.48
CA ASN A 154 25.80 0.23 -7.47
C ASN A 154 27.10 -0.31 -8.10
N LEU A 155 27.12 -1.56 -8.60
CA LEU A 155 28.26 -2.08 -9.37
C LEU A 155 28.32 -1.44 -10.76
N ALA A 156 29.51 -1.01 -11.19
CA ALA A 156 29.71 -0.32 -12.46
C ALA A 156 29.34 -1.20 -13.67
N GLU A 157 29.66 -2.49 -13.62
CA GLU A 157 29.29 -3.47 -14.63
C GLU A 157 27.78 -3.69 -14.71
N VAL A 158 27.08 -3.66 -13.58
CA VAL A 158 25.62 -3.80 -13.53
C VAL A 158 24.96 -2.56 -14.13
N GLN A 159 25.39 -1.36 -13.71
CA GLN A 159 24.88 -0.11 -14.26
C GLN A 159 25.13 -0.01 -15.77
N LYS A 160 26.31 -0.42 -16.25
CA LYS A 160 26.62 -0.51 -17.68
C LYS A 160 25.71 -1.49 -18.41
N ALA A 161 25.44 -2.65 -17.82
CA ALA A 161 24.60 -3.69 -18.42
C ALA A 161 23.13 -3.26 -18.54
N ILE A 162 22.60 -2.51 -17.57
CA ILE A 162 21.24 -1.96 -17.63
C ILE A 162 21.17 -0.60 -18.34
N HIS A 163 22.26 -0.17 -18.98
CA HIS A 163 22.38 1.11 -19.67
C HIS A 163 22.06 2.34 -18.78
N ALA A 164 22.32 2.23 -17.49
CA ALA A 164 22.22 3.35 -16.56
C ALA A 164 23.44 4.26 -16.68
N ILE A 165 23.24 5.55 -16.40
CA ILE A 165 24.33 6.49 -16.20
C ILE A 165 25.01 6.14 -14.88
N ASN A 166 26.34 6.10 -14.86
CA ASN A 166 27.10 5.79 -13.65
C ASN A 166 26.74 6.78 -12.53
N THR A 167 26.05 6.30 -11.50
CA THR A 167 25.49 7.13 -10.42
C THR A 167 25.47 6.36 -9.11
N SER A 168 25.38 7.09 -7.99
CA SER A 168 24.99 6.49 -6.73
C SER A 168 23.49 6.21 -6.78
N TRP A 169 23.11 4.94 -6.88
CA TRP A 169 21.74 4.50 -6.85
C TRP A 169 21.28 4.30 -5.40
N SER A 170 20.07 4.71 -5.07
CA SER A 170 19.42 4.44 -3.79
C SER A 170 17.98 3.94 -4.00
N PRO A 171 17.43 3.12 -3.08
CA PRO A 171 16.06 2.62 -3.20
C PRO A 171 15.01 3.73 -3.13
N CYS A 172 15.27 4.76 -2.33
CA CYS A 172 14.46 5.96 -2.24
C CYS A 172 15.36 7.19 -2.37
N SER A 173 14.97 8.16 -3.18
CA SER A 173 15.61 9.48 -3.21
C SER A 173 15.02 10.32 -2.09
N GLY A 174 15.84 10.77 -1.13
CA GLY A 174 15.44 11.64 -0.01
C GLY A 174 15.09 13.07 -0.44
N ILE A 175 14.35 13.22 -1.54
CA ILE A 175 13.95 14.50 -2.10
C ILE A 175 12.90 15.09 -1.16
N GLY A 176 13.18 16.28 -0.62
CA GLY A 176 12.18 17.10 0.04
C GLY A 176 11.19 17.60 -1.00
N TRP A 177 10.14 16.82 -1.29
CA TRP A 177 9.12 17.19 -2.25
C TRP A 177 8.50 18.54 -1.84
N THR A 178 8.31 19.52 -2.76
CA THR A 178 7.75 20.89 -2.48
C THR A 178 6.44 21.29 -3.22
N ASP A 179 6.03 20.62 -4.30
CA ASP A 179 4.69 20.63 -4.95
C ASP A 179 3.42 20.48 -4.06
N THR A 180 2.82 21.60 -3.67
CA THR A 180 1.74 21.69 -2.66
C THR A 180 0.55 22.55 -3.14
N PRO A 181 -0.33 22.08 -4.05
CA PRO A 181 -1.79 22.20 -3.75
C PRO A 181 -2.73 21.27 -4.55
N GLY A 182 -3.57 20.47 -3.90
CA GLY A 182 -4.45 19.47 -4.53
C GLY A 182 -4.83 18.36 -3.55
N PRO A 183 -5.47 17.28 -3.99
CA PRO A 183 -6.27 16.46 -3.08
C PRO A 183 -5.39 15.57 -2.21
N THR A 184 -5.59 15.67 -0.89
CA THR A 184 -4.97 14.84 0.15
C THR A 184 -5.44 13.38 0.14
N THR A 185 -6.36 13.04 -0.76
CA THR A 185 -6.97 11.71 -0.87
C THR A 185 -7.34 11.38 -2.31
N ILE A 186 -7.23 10.09 -2.66
CA ILE A 186 -7.66 9.53 -3.96
C ILE A 186 -9.14 9.14 -4.00
N LEU A 187 -9.84 9.20 -2.88
CA LEU A 187 -11.23 8.72 -2.77
C LEU A 187 -12.17 9.35 -3.82
N PRO A 188 -12.10 10.65 -4.15
CA PRO A 188 -12.92 11.22 -5.22
C PRO A 188 -12.63 10.61 -6.60
N ILE A 189 -11.37 10.24 -6.86
CA ILE A 189 -10.97 9.60 -8.12
C ILE A 189 -11.49 8.17 -8.16
N ILE A 190 -11.36 7.42 -7.07
CA ILE A 190 -11.94 6.08 -6.94
C ILE A 190 -13.44 6.09 -7.21
N ARG A 191 -14.19 7.06 -6.65
CA ARG A 191 -15.63 7.21 -6.95
C ARG A 191 -15.92 7.40 -8.44
N LYS A 192 -15.11 8.21 -9.14
CA LYS A 192 -15.28 8.43 -10.57
C LYS A 192 -14.95 7.18 -11.39
N LEU A 193 -13.93 6.43 -11.00
CA LEU A 193 -13.57 5.16 -11.66
C LEU A 193 -14.69 4.13 -11.50
N ILE A 194 -15.22 3.97 -10.28
CA ILE A 194 -16.37 3.10 -9.99
C ILE A 194 -17.60 3.52 -10.82
N ALA A 195 -17.93 4.82 -10.84
CA ALA A 195 -19.05 5.35 -11.63
C ALA A 195 -18.86 5.17 -13.15
N SER A 196 -17.62 5.03 -13.60
CA SER A 196 -17.29 4.75 -15.01
C SER A 196 -17.32 3.25 -15.35
N GLY A 197 -17.73 2.39 -14.41
CA GLY A 197 -17.84 0.95 -14.62
C GLY A 197 -16.52 0.20 -14.51
N ILE A 198 -15.47 0.82 -13.96
CA ILE A 198 -14.19 0.15 -13.72
C ILE A 198 -14.28 -0.62 -12.40
N ASN A 199 -13.95 -1.90 -12.46
CA ASN A 199 -13.73 -2.75 -11.30
C ASN A 199 -12.39 -2.40 -10.68
N LEU A 200 -12.36 -2.24 -9.36
CA LEU A 200 -11.15 -1.91 -8.62
C LEU A 200 -10.94 -2.94 -7.52
N TRP A 201 -9.74 -3.48 -7.43
CA TRP A 201 -9.34 -4.44 -6.42
C TRP A 201 -8.22 -3.83 -5.61
N VAL A 202 -8.39 -3.80 -4.30
CA VAL A 202 -7.39 -3.29 -3.36
C VAL A 202 -7.00 -4.42 -2.43
N TYR A 203 -5.70 -4.67 -2.35
CA TYR A 203 -5.10 -5.65 -1.46
C TYR A 203 -4.34 -4.95 -0.35
N SER A 204 -4.37 -5.51 0.86
CA SER A 204 -3.54 -5.04 1.97
C SER A 204 -2.98 -6.23 2.74
N GLY A 205 -1.70 -6.17 3.07
CA GLY A 205 -1.07 -7.07 4.03
C GLY A 205 -1.53 -6.79 5.46
N ASP A 206 -1.72 -7.83 6.28
CA ASP A 206 -2.16 -7.66 7.68
C ASP A 206 -1.02 -7.51 8.69
N ILE A 207 0.23 -7.66 8.26
CA ILE A 207 1.43 -7.43 9.10
C ILE A 207 2.22 -6.17 8.68
N ASP A 208 1.67 -5.36 7.76
CA ASP A 208 2.18 -4.04 7.39
C ASP A 208 1.75 -2.98 8.42
N GLY A 209 2.70 -2.33 9.09
CA GLY A 209 2.45 -1.22 10.00
C GLY A 209 2.53 0.16 9.33
N GLN A 210 3.07 0.25 8.11
CA GLN A 210 3.25 1.51 7.37
C GLN A 210 1.95 1.94 6.69
N VAL A 211 1.27 1.00 6.03
CA VAL A 211 -0.08 1.20 5.49
C VAL A 211 -0.99 0.06 5.96
N PRO A 212 -1.34 0.06 7.26
CA PRO A 212 -2.02 -1.08 7.83
C PRO A 212 -3.42 -1.25 7.30
N ILE A 213 -3.90 -2.49 7.36
CA ILE A 213 -5.23 -2.90 6.93
C ILE A 213 -6.36 -2.01 7.50
N THR A 214 -6.21 -1.55 8.74
CA THR A 214 -7.14 -0.63 9.41
C THR A 214 -7.27 0.68 8.65
N SER A 215 -6.17 1.25 8.17
CA SER A 215 -6.14 2.46 7.34
C SER A 215 -6.93 2.27 6.07
N SER A 216 -6.61 1.22 5.30
CA SER A 216 -7.29 0.90 4.05
C SER A 216 -8.79 0.66 4.28
N ARG A 217 -9.15 -0.10 5.31
CA ARG A 217 -10.56 -0.34 5.69
C ARG A 217 -11.28 0.95 6.02
N TYR A 218 -10.67 1.84 6.78
CA TYR A 218 -11.31 3.10 7.16
C TYR A 218 -11.49 4.01 5.95
N SER A 219 -10.46 4.20 5.13
CA SER A 219 -10.54 4.98 3.89
C SER A 219 -11.62 4.43 2.96
N ILE A 220 -11.69 3.12 2.73
CA ILE A 220 -12.73 2.48 1.91
C ILE A 220 -14.13 2.66 2.52
N ASN A 221 -14.26 2.60 3.84
CA ASN A 221 -15.55 2.78 4.53
C ASN A 221 -16.09 4.21 4.42
N THR A 222 -15.26 5.21 4.12
CA THR A 222 -15.72 6.57 3.79
C THR A 222 -16.45 6.62 2.45
N LEU A 223 -16.21 5.66 1.54
CA LEU A 223 -16.87 5.61 0.24
C LEU A 223 -18.38 5.30 0.37
N LYS A 224 -18.81 4.68 1.48
CA LYS A 224 -20.21 4.29 1.73
C LYS A 224 -20.83 3.48 0.59
N LEU A 225 -20.01 2.66 -0.09
CA LEU A 225 -20.47 1.72 -1.12
C LEU A 225 -21.30 0.61 -0.46
N PRO A 226 -22.41 0.18 -1.08
CA PRO A 226 -23.20 -0.94 -0.57
C PRO A 226 -22.38 -2.24 -0.64
N VAL A 227 -22.57 -3.08 0.36
CA VAL A 227 -21.92 -4.39 0.43
C VAL A 227 -22.69 -5.35 -0.46
N GLU A 228 -22.03 -5.90 -1.47
CA GLU A 228 -22.61 -6.90 -2.36
C GLU A 228 -22.34 -8.32 -1.83
N THR A 229 -21.13 -8.56 -1.32
CA THR A 229 -20.75 -9.82 -0.67
C THR A 229 -20.18 -9.51 0.70
N ALA A 230 -20.83 -10.08 1.73
CA ALA A 230 -20.37 -10.00 3.11
C ALA A 230 -18.97 -10.59 3.26
N TRP A 231 -18.27 -10.25 4.35
CA TRP A 231 -16.91 -10.72 4.61
C TRP A 231 -16.78 -12.24 4.54
N TYR A 232 -15.80 -12.74 3.78
CA TYR A 232 -15.55 -14.18 3.64
C TYR A 232 -14.05 -14.48 3.54
N PRO A 233 -13.63 -15.69 3.97
CA PRO A 233 -12.28 -16.16 3.73
C PRO A 233 -12.12 -16.62 2.27
N TRP A 234 -10.96 -16.34 1.68
CA TRP A 234 -10.54 -16.87 0.37
C TRP A 234 -9.27 -17.69 0.54
N TYR A 235 -9.00 -18.64 -0.35
CA TYR A 235 -7.91 -19.61 -0.17
C TYR A 235 -7.09 -19.74 -1.46
N THR A 236 -5.76 -19.72 -1.31
CA THR A 236 -4.82 -20.01 -2.40
C THR A 236 -3.75 -20.97 -1.89
N ASN A 237 -3.67 -22.17 -2.47
CA ASN A 237 -2.60 -23.15 -2.21
C ASN A 237 -2.17 -23.28 -0.73
N GLN A 238 -3.13 -23.42 0.19
CA GLN A 238 -2.97 -23.58 1.65
C GLN A 238 -2.81 -22.28 2.48
N GLU A 239 -2.74 -21.11 1.86
CA GLU A 239 -2.83 -19.82 2.56
C GLU A 239 -4.29 -19.36 2.65
N ALA A 240 -4.75 -19.10 3.87
CA ALA A 240 -6.09 -18.59 4.14
C ALA A 240 -6.03 -17.07 4.22
N CYS A 241 -6.82 -16.41 3.39
CA CYS A 241 -6.90 -14.97 3.30
C CYS A 241 -8.34 -14.49 3.57
N CYS A 242 -8.61 -13.19 3.67
CA CYS A 242 -9.94 -12.66 4.01
C CYS A 242 -10.31 -11.43 3.17
N GLY A 243 -11.59 -11.18 2.89
CA GLY A 243 -11.98 -9.99 2.12
C GLY A 243 -13.49 -9.76 2.06
N HIS A 244 -13.90 -8.67 1.40
CA HIS A 244 -15.30 -8.38 1.08
C HIS A 244 -15.43 -7.73 -0.31
N LYS A 245 -16.60 -7.87 -0.94
CA LYS A 245 -16.96 -7.19 -2.19
C LYS A 245 -17.99 -6.08 -1.94
N LYS A 246 -17.74 -4.89 -2.46
CA LYS A 246 -18.64 -3.73 -2.43
C LYS A 246 -18.85 -3.21 -3.86
N GLU A 247 -19.94 -3.57 -4.51
CA GLU A 247 -20.19 -3.28 -5.93
C GLU A 247 -19.01 -3.73 -6.84
N THR A 248 -18.52 -2.85 -7.72
CA THR A 248 -17.35 -3.07 -8.59
C THR A 248 -16.02 -3.01 -7.83
N PHE A 249 -16.05 -2.74 -6.52
CA PHE A 249 -14.89 -2.60 -5.68
C PHE A 249 -14.68 -3.86 -4.81
N HIS A 250 -13.57 -4.54 -5.02
CA HIS A 250 -13.15 -5.70 -4.24
C HIS A 250 -12.05 -5.30 -3.28
N PHE A 251 -12.21 -5.66 -2.01
CA PHE A 251 -11.18 -5.44 -1.00
C PHE A 251 -10.74 -6.76 -0.40
N MET A 252 -9.45 -7.03 -0.48
CA MET A 252 -8.89 -8.31 -0.07
C MET A 252 -7.69 -8.11 0.85
N ILE A 253 -7.55 -9.03 1.79
CA ILE A 253 -6.45 -9.11 2.74
C ILE A 253 -5.61 -10.32 2.38
N ALA A 254 -4.31 -10.12 2.24
CA ALA A 254 -3.34 -11.21 2.22
C ALA A 254 -2.85 -11.43 3.66
N ARG A 255 -3.09 -12.61 4.23
CA ARG A 255 -2.63 -12.92 5.59
C ARG A 255 -1.14 -13.19 5.65
N ASP A 256 -0.51 -12.84 6.76
CA ASP A 256 0.91 -13.05 7.04
C ASP A 256 1.83 -12.37 5.99
N ASN A 257 1.33 -11.29 5.40
CA ASN A 257 2.04 -10.52 4.38
C ASN A 257 2.28 -9.08 4.86
N GLY A 258 3.54 -8.63 4.77
CA GLY A 258 3.95 -7.26 5.08
C GLY A 258 3.46 -6.27 4.02
N MET A 259 4.22 -5.21 3.75
CA MET A 259 3.81 -4.19 2.76
C MET A 259 3.51 -4.80 1.38
N LEU A 260 2.21 -4.98 1.16
CA LEU A 260 1.54 -5.33 -0.07
C LEU A 260 0.37 -4.35 -0.17
N GLU A 261 0.51 -3.33 -1.00
CA GLU A 261 -0.65 -2.67 -1.57
C GLU A 261 -0.61 -2.96 -3.05
N ASP A 262 -1.29 -4.02 -3.49
CA ASP A 262 -1.54 -4.20 -4.91
C ASP A 262 -2.92 -3.60 -5.19
N MET A 263 -2.98 -2.70 -6.16
CA MET A 263 -4.25 -2.19 -6.67
C MET A 263 -4.42 -2.59 -8.12
N TRP A 264 -5.48 -3.32 -8.41
CA TRP A 264 -5.80 -3.80 -9.75
C TRP A 264 -7.09 -3.15 -10.27
N PHE A 265 -7.13 -2.87 -11.58
CA PHE A 265 -8.28 -2.30 -12.26
C PHE A 265 -8.69 -3.21 -13.42
N ASP A 266 -9.98 -3.47 -13.56
CA ASP A 266 -10.55 -4.18 -14.70
C ASP A 266 -11.76 -3.46 -15.28
N THR A 267 -12.09 -3.70 -16.54
CA THR A 267 -13.38 -3.28 -17.09
C THR A 267 -14.46 -4.32 -16.76
N LYS A 268 -15.73 -3.91 -16.70
CA LYS A 268 -16.82 -4.89 -16.69
C LYS A 268 -16.90 -5.55 -18.06
N ASP A 269 -16.70 -6.86 -18.09
CA ASP A 269 -17.21 -7.73 -19.16
C ASP A 269 -18.75 -7.68 -19.23
#